data_AF-A0A918QV28-F1
#
_entry.id   AF-A0A918QV28-F1
#
_cell.length_a   1.000
_cell.length_b   1.000
_cell.length_c   1.000
_cell.angle_alpha   90.00
_cell.angle_beta   90.00
_cell.angle_gamma   90.00
#
_symmetry.space_group_name_H-M   'P 1'
#
loop_
_entity.id
_entity.type
_entity.pdbx_description
1 polymer ?
#
loop_
_entity_poly.entity_id
_entity_poly.type
_entity_poly.pdbx_seq_one_letter_code
_entity_poly.pdbx_strand_id
1 'polypeptide(L)' 'MTPDRARQRPRTAAPHPSVANVRTGQWCAACKAYSGFTTDVVSLYPAGVTVVGSVTGCVLCNDPDDPEVNRA' A
#
# COMPACT_ATOMS: atom_id res chain seq x y z
N MET A 1 -46.57 -11.38 -3.01
CA MET A 1 -45.30 -11.59 -2.28
C MET A 1 -44.38 -10.45 -2.63
N THR A 2 -44.30 -9.44 -1.75
CA THR A 2 -43.42 -8.28 -1.94
C THR A 2 -42.09 -8.62 -1.27
N PRO A 3 -40.93 -8.51 -1.94
CA PRO A 3 -39.67 -8.78 -1.28
C PRO A 3 -39.47 -7.75 -0.18
N ASP A 4 -39.25 -8.27 1.01
CA ASP A 4 -38.94 -7.54 2.23
C ASP A 4 -37.67 -6.71 1.98
N ARG A 5 -37.86 -5.39 1.81
CA ARG A 5 -36.81 -4.37 1.84
C ARG A 5 -36.33 -4.18 3.29
N ALA A 6 -36.08 -5.28 4.00
CA ALA A 6 -35.42 -5.30 5.29
C ALA A 6 -34.07 -4.63 5.13
N ARG A 7 -34.06 -3.32 5.40
CA ARG A 7 -33.00 -2.64 6.12
C ARG A 7 -31.61 -3.06 5.63
N GLN A 8 -31.33 -2.88 4.34
CA GLN A 8 -29.95 -2.77 3.89
C GLN A 8 -29.41 -1.48 4.49
N ARG A 9 -28.96 -1.56 5.74
CA ARG A 9 -28.17 -0.53 6.41
C ARG A 9 -27.08 -0.16 5.40
N PRO A 10 -26.88 1.12 5.05
CA PRO A 10 -25.77 1.48 4.18
C PRO A 10 -24.51 0.94 4.86
N ARG A 11 -23.92 -0.09 4.26
CA ARG A 11 -22.62 -0.58 4.67
C ARG A 11 -21.69 0.57 4.36
N THR A 12 -21.30 1.33 5.38
CA THR A 12 -20.16 2.22 5.26
C THR A 12 -19.00 1.32 4.85
N ALA A 13 -18.64 1.33 3.57
CA ALA A 13 -17.48 0.61 3.10
C ALA A 13 -16.30 1.16 3.91
N ALA A 14 -15.67 0.30 4.71
CA ALA A 14 -14.50 0.71 5.44
C ALA A 14 -13.45 1.15 4.41
N PRO A 15 -12.73 2.26 4.66
CA PRO A 15 -11.62 2.64 3.81
C PRO A 15 -10.64 1.48 3.70
N HIS A 16 -10.45 0.96 2.49
CA HIS A 16 -9.47 -0.07 2.19
C HIS A 16 -8.18 0.61 1.72
N PRO A 17 -7.05 0.44 2.44
CA PRO A 17 -5.77 0.95 1.99
C PRO A 17 -5.26 0.12 0.80
N SER A 18 -4.80 0.81 -0.22
CA SER A 18 -4.22 0.25 -1.43
C SER A 18 -2.98 1.06 -1.82
N VAL A 19 -2.19 0.52 -2.74
CA VAL A 19 -0.95 1.14 -3.23
C VAL A 19 -1.16 1.69 -4.63
N ALA A 20 -0.66 2.89 -4.91
CA ALA A 20 -0.76 3.55 -6.21
C ALA A 20 0.52 4.32 -6.58
N ASN A 21 0.61 4.72 -7.85
CA ASN A 21 1.69 5.57 -8.39
C ASN A 21 3.10 5.10 -7.98
N VAL A 22 3.38 3.81 -8.15
CA VAL A 22 4.69 3.25 -7.82
C VAL A 22 5.74 3.88 -8.75
N ARG A 23 6.68 4.59 -8.14
CA ARG A 23 7.83 5.22 -8.81
C ARG A 23 9.07 4.45 -8.41
N THR A 24 9.74 3.83 -9.37
CA THR A 24 10.95 3.00 -9.17
C THR A 24 12.17 3.65 -9.80
N GLY A 25 13.33 2.98 -9.71
CA GLY A 25 14.55 3.42 -10.38
C GLY A 25 15.21 4.61 -9.71
N GLN A 26 15.06 4.74 -8.40
CA GLN A 26 15.73 5.79 -7.63
C GLN A 26 17.03 5.26 -7.01
N TRP A 27 18.00 6.15 -6.79
CA TRP A 27 19.19 5.82 -6.03
C TRP A 27 18.85 5.61 -4.56
N CYS A 28 19.22 4.46 -4.01
CA CYS A 28 19.11 4.17 -2.59
C CYS A 28 20.44 4.43 -1.89
N ALA A 29 20.45 5.37 -0.94
CA ALA A 29 21.66 5.71 -0.18
C ALA A 29 22.12 4.60 0.77
N ALA A 30 21.21 3.78 1.29
CA ALA A 30 21.52 2.72 2.26
C ALA A 30 22.37 1.60 1.63
N CYS A 31 21.93 1.03 0.50
CA CYS A 31 22.66 -0.06 -0.18
C CYS A 31 23.51 0.40 -1.36
N LYS A 32 23.57 1.72 -1.61
CA LYS A 32 24.30 2.31 -2.74
C LYS A 32 23.97 1.63 -4.08
N ALA A 33 22.67 1.50 -4.36
CA ALA A 33 22.16 0.84 -5.56
C ALA A 33 20.93 1.57 -6.11
N TYR A 34 20.68 1.44 -7.43
CA TYR A 34 19.46 1.96 -8.09
C TYR A 34 18.26 1.04 -7.84
N SER A 35 17.89 0.88 -6.56
CA SER A 35 16.81 0.01 -6.10
C SER A 35 15.76 0.73 -5.26
N GLY A 36 15.82 2.07 -5.18
CA GLY A 36 14.86 2.89 -4.47
C GLY A 36 13.50 2.92 -5.15
N PHE A 37 12.44 2.94 -4.35
CA PHE A 37 11.07 3.15 -4.78
C PHE A 37 10.34 4.14 -3.86
N THR A 38 9.34 4.81 -4.42
CA THR A 38 8.36 5.60 -3.67
C THR A 38 6.98 5.25 -4.19
N THR A 39 6.01 5.09 -3.30
CA THR A 39 4.63 4.80 -3.68
C THR A 39 3.65 5.55 -2.79
N ASP A 40 2.49 5.86 -3.34
CA ASP A 40 1.42 6.52 -2.61
C ASP A 40 0.51 5.44 -1.99
N VAL A 41 0.21 5.60 -0.70
CA VAL A 41 -0.84 4.83 -0.04
C VAL A 41 -2.14 5.59 -0.25
N VAL A 42 -3.10 4.93 -0.88
CA VAL A 42 -4.41 5.49 -1.18
C VAL A 42 -5.49 4.76 -0.42
N SER A 43 -6.55 5.49 -0.08
CA SER A 43 -7.74 4.93 0.54
C SER A 43 -8.92 5.09 -0.40
N LEU A 44 -9.66 3.99 -0.58
CA LEU A 44 -10.87 3.98 -1.39
C LEU A 44 -12.09 4.34 -0.55
N TYR A 45 -12.81 5.37 -0.96
CA TYR A 45 -14.08 5.80 -0.37
C TYR A 45 -15.19 5.72 -1.42
N PRO A 46 -16.47 5.64 -1.03
CA PRO A 46 -17.59 5.67 -1.98
C PRO A 46 -17.60 6.91 -2.88
N ALA A 47 -17.03 8.03 -2.41
CA ALA A 47 -16.94 9.29 -3.15
C ALA A 47 -15.69 9.39 -4.06
N GLY A 48 -14.74 8.46 -3.96
CA GLY A 48 -13.51 8.48 -4.75
C GLY A 48 -12.28 7.95 -4.04
N VAL A 49 -11.11 8.24 -4.61
CA VAL A 49 -9.80 7.81 -4.10
C VAL A 49 -9.09 9.00 -3.47
N THR A 50 -8.45 8.79 -2.31
CA THR A 50 -7.65 9.83 -1.65
C THR A 50 -6.28 9.30 -1.28
N VAL A 51 -5.23 10.07 -1.54
CA VAL A 51 -3.87 9.77 -1.05
C VAL A 51 -3.84 10.07 0.45
N VAL A 52 -3.50 9.05 1.24
CA VAL A 52 -3.40 9.17 2.71
C VAL A 52 -1.96 9.23 3.20
N GLY A 53 -1.00 8.89 2.33
CA GLY A 53 0.42 9.04 2.62
C GLY A 53 1.29 8.55 1.48
N SER A 54 2.60 8.63 1.67
CA SER A 54 3.59 8.04 0.77
C SER A 54 4.61 7.24 1.57
N VAL A 55 5.11 6.17 0.96
CA VAL A 55 6.13 5.30 1.53
C VAL A 55 7.28 5.23 0.54
N THR A 56 8.50 5.34 1.07
CA THR A 56 9.74 5.19 0.32
C THR A 56 10.52 4.03 0.91
N GLY A 57 11.13 3.23 0.05
CA GLY A 57 11.95 2.10 0.46
C GLY A 57 12.99 1.74 -0.57
N CYS A 58 13.79 0.73 -0.26
CA CYS A 58 14.78 0.17 -1.16
C CYS A 58 14.59 -1.33 -1.25
N VAL A 59 14.35 -1.85 -2.46
CA VAL A 59 13.99 -3.26 -2.67
C VAL A 59 15.10 -4.19 -2.16
N LEU A 60 16.36 -3.82 -2.35
CA LEU A 60 17.51 -4.66 -2.01
C LEU A 60 17.98 -4.53 -0.55
N CYS A 61 17.58 -3.48 0.17
CA CYS A 61 18.08 -3.24 1.53
C CYS A 61 17.29 -3.98 2.60
N ASN A 62 16.10 -4.41 2.25
CA ASN A 62 15.19 -5.11 3.12
C ASN A 62 14.76 -6.37 2.39
N ASP A 63 15.75 -7.22 2.09
CA ASP A 63 15.50 -8.56 1.57
C ASP A 63 15.05 -9.44 2.75
N PRO A 64 13.75 -9.75 2.87
CA PRO A 64 13.25 -10.59 3.96
C PRO A 64 13.76 -12.04 3.86
N ASP A 65 14.28 -12.44 2.70
CA ASP A 65 14.81 -13.77 2.43
C ASP A 65 16.33 -13.84 2.67
N ASP A 66 16.97 -12.75 3.14
CA ASP A 66 18.39 -12.75 3.49
C ASP A 66 18.64 -13.75 4.65
N PRO A 67 19.47 -14.79 4.45
CA PRO A 67 19.77 -15.74 5.51
C PRO A 67 20.49 -15.11 6.71
N GLU A 68 21.16 -13.96 6.55
CA GLU A 68 21.85 -13.27 7.64
C GLU A 68 20.90 -12.64 8.67
N VAL A 69 19.70 -12.19 8.26
CA VAL A 69 18.73 -11.58 9.20
C VAL A 69 18.07 -12.59 10.14
N ASN A 70 18.14 -13.89 9.80
CA ASN A 70 17.55 -14.99 10.57
C ASN A 70 18.59 -15.79 11.39
N ARG A 71 19.87 -15.38 11.37
CA ARG A 71 20.91 -15.94 12.23
C ARG A 71 20.91 -15.24 13.58
N ALA A 72 19.96 -15.59 14.44
CA ALA A 72 19.93 -15.24 15.86
C ALA A 72 20.58 -16.33 16.72
#